data_AF-A0A3D1P616-F1
#
_entry.id   AF-A0A3D1P616-F1
#
_cell.length_a   1.000
_cell.length_b   1.000
_cell.length_c   1.000
_cell.angle_alpha   90.00
_cell.angle_beta   90.00
_cell.angle_gamma   90.00
#
_symmetry.space_group_name_H-M   'P 1'
#
loop_
_entity.id
_entity.type
_entity.pdbx_description
1 polymer ?
#
loop_
_entity_poly.entity_id
_entity_poly.type
_entity_poly.pdbx_seq_one_letter_code
_entity_poly.pdbx_strand_id
1 'polypeptide(L)'
;MKLLHLSAAITAATISLIPSLHVRALATEPNYLCFFKTNSGKVVDLSDSVCQGKKSTDGTKNAKAFIEAYKSQAMKYSDVRDNLISSIQSSPEEKIQQAKGVCTDLKAGLSMDEIEEDQADENVERASRINASIVNNLATKYFCQDVSMNN
;
A
#
# COMPACT_ATOMS: atom_id res chain seq x y z
N MET A 1 -19.23 -75.46 24.57
CA MET A 1 -19.72 -74.11 24.23
C MET A 1 -18.87 -73.08 24.95
N LYS A 2 -18.17 -72.21 24.22
CA LYS A 2 -17.50 -71.01 24.74
C LYS A 2 -17.47 -69.98 23.61
N LEU A 3 -18.38 -69.01 23.69
CA LEU A 3 -18.45 -67.87 22.78
C LEU A 3 -17.56 -66.77 23.39
N LEU A 4 -16.48 -66.43 22.69
CA LEU A 4 -15.63 -65.30 23.03
C LEU A 4 -16.34 -64.02 22.58
N HIS A 5 -16.80 -63.24 23.55
CA HIS A 5 -17.37 -61.92 23.34
C HIS A 5 -16.26 -60.93 22.96
N LEU A 6 -16.22 -60.51 21.68
CA LEU A 6 -15.44 -59.34 21.26
C LEU A 6 -16.29 -58.08 21.50
N SER A 7 -16.03 -57.40 22.61
CA SER A 7 -16.48 -56.02 22.83
C SER A 7 -15.52 -55.07 22.10
N ALA A 8 -15.97 -54.53 20.96
CA ALA A 8 -15.28 -53.46 20.26
C ALA A 8 -15.43 -52.15 21.06
N ALA A 9 -14.35 -51.71 21.71
CA ALA A 9 -14.29 -50.41 22.35
C ALA A 9 -14.19 -49.33 21.27
N ILE A 10 -15.24 -48.51 21.13
CA ILE A 10 -15.22 -47.31 20.30
C ILE A 10 -14.44 -46.25 21.09
N THR A 11 -13.18 -46.07 20.75
CA THR A 11 -12.36 -44.97 21.28
C THR A 11 -12.85 -43.65 20.66
N ALA A 12 -13.57 -42.86 21.45
CA ALA A 12 -13.94 -41.51 21.10
C ALA A 12 -12.67 -40.65 21.03
N ALA A 13 -12.24 -40.28 19.82
CA ALA A 13 -11.16 -39.33 19.62
C ALA A 13 -11.63 -37.94 20.07
N THR A 14 -11.09 -37.46 21.19
CA THR A 14 -11.30 -36.08 21.64
C THR A 14 -10.58 -35.15 20.69
N ILE A 15 -11.32 -34.46 19.82
CA ILE A 15 -10.81 -33.38 18.98
C ILE A 15 -10.47 -32.22 19.92
N SER A 16 -9.20 -32.11 20.29
CA SER A 16 -8.68 -30.94 20.97
C SER A 16 -8.74 -29.76 19.99
N LEU A 17 -9.76 -28.91 20.14
CA LEU A 17 -9.78 -27.57 19.54
C LEU A 17 -8.60 -26.80 20.13
N ILE A 18 -7.49 -26.78 19.39
CA ILE A 18 -6.37 -25.87 19.67
C ILE A 18 -6.96 -24.47 19.51
N PRO A 19 -6.95 -23.62 20.56
CA PRO A 19 -7.33 -22.23 20.39
C PRO A 19 -6.37 -21.68 19.35
N SER A 20 -6.91 -21.27 18.21
CA SER A 20 -6.17 -20.61 17.15
C SER A 20 -5.39 -19.48 17.79
N LEU A 21 -4.08 -19.69 17.95
CA LEU A 21 -3.13 -18.65 18.27
C LEU A 21 -3.39 -17.57 17.24
N HIS A 22 -4.05 -16.50 17.68
CA HIS A 22 -4.14 -15.28 16.93
C HIS A 22 -2.72 -14.74 16.92
N VAL A 23 -1.90 -15.26 16.01
CA VAL A 23 -0.67 -14.62 15.58
C VAL A 23 -1.14 -13.32 14.95
N ARG A 24 -1.31 -12.30 15.78
CA ARG A 24 -1.34 -10.93 15.31
C ARG A 24 0.04 -10.75 14.69
N ALA A 25 0.09 -10.75 13.37
CA ALA A 25 1.22 -10.22 12.64
C ALA A 25 1.33 -8.75 13.06
N LEU A 26 2.06 -8.51 14.14
CA LEU A 26 2.50 -7.18 14.52
C LEU A 26 3.61 -6.87 13.53
N ALA A 27 3.21 -6.25 12.41
CA ALA A 27 4.15 -5.66 11.49
C ALA A 27 5.01 -4.66 12.28
N THR A 28 6.26 -5.02 12.51
CA THR A 28 7.21 -4.25 13.33
C THR A 28 7.73 -3.00 12.62
N GLU A 29 7.32 -2.76 11.37
CA GLU A 29 7.69 -1.58 10.62
C GLU A 29 6.49 -0.60 10.58
N PRO A 30 6.70 0.69 10.92
CA PRO A 30 5.62 1.65 11.11
C PRO A 30 4.97 2.15 9.80
N ASN A 31 5.27 1.53 8.65
CA ASN A 31 4.97 2.10 7.33
C ASN A 31 4.12 1.19 6.42
N TYR A 32 3.36 0.24 6.97
CA TYR A 32 2.33 -0.43 6.18
C TYR A 32 1.12 0.49 6.06
N LEU A 33 0.98 1.08 4.87
CA LEU A 33 -0.14 1.93 4.49
C LEU A 33 -1.42 1.09 4.52
N CYS A 34 -2.21 1.24 5.59
CA CYS A 34 -3.42 0.46 5.83
C CYS A 34 -4.61 1.02 5.05
N PHE A 35 -4.55 0.93 3.72
CA PHE A 35 -5.60 1.46 2.84
C PHE A 35 -6.26 0.33 2.06
N PHE A 36 -7.56 0.46 1.86
CA PHE A 36 -8.35 -0.42 1.03
C PHE A 36 -8.96 0.35 -0.13
N LYS A 37 -8.74 -0.11 -1.36
CA LYS A 37 -9.37 0.46 -2.56
C LYS A 37 -10.60 -0.36 -2.91
N THR A 38 -11.77 0.29 -2.98
CA THR A 38 -13.01 -0.37 -3.41
C THR A 38 -13.02 -0.59 -4.92
N ASN A 39 -13.91 -1.46 -5.41
CA ASN A 39 -14.15 -1.65 -6.84
C ASN A 39 -14.63 -0.38 -7.57
N SER A 40 -15.11 0.62 -6.82
CA SER A 40 -15.50 1.93 -7.35
C SER A 40 -14.34 2.93 -7.40
N GLY A 41 -13.11 2.50 -7.06
CA GLY A 41 -11.92 3.35 -7.00
C GLY A 41 -11.78 4.19 -5.73
N LYS A 42 -12.68 4.07 -4.76
CA LYS A 42 -12.62 4.83 -3.51
C LYS A 42 -11.55 4.23 -2.60
N VAL A 43 -10.63 5.06 -2.12
CA VAL A 43 -9.61 4.66 -1.14
C VAL A 43 -10.14 4.92 0.27
N VAL A 44 -10.08 3.89 1.13
CA VAL A 44 -10.49 3.94 2.53
C VAL A 44 -9.26 3.79 3.41
N ASP A 45 -9.04 4.74 4.30
CA ASP A 45 -8.02 4.65 5.34
C ASP A 45 -8.53 3.78 6.49
N LEU A 46 -7.86 2.64 6.71
CA LEU A 46 -8.14 1.69 7.77
C LEU A 46 -7.10 1.78 8.90
N SER A 47 -6.22 2.78 8.88
CA SER A 47 -5.16 2.96 9.87
C SER A 47 -5.72 3.11 11.30
N ASP A 48 -6.81 3.86 11.43
CA ASP A 48 -7.46 4.13 12.73
C ASP A 48 -8.33 2.94 13.23
N SER A 49 -8.77 2.05 12.34
CA SER A 49 -9.76 0.99 12.66
C SER A 49 -9.18 -0.43 12.68
N VAL A 50 -8.30 -0.77 11.74
CA VAL A 50 -7.76 -2.12 11.56
C VAL A 50 -6.29 -2.18 11.95
N CYS A 51 -5.47 -1.25 11.45
CA CYS A 51 -4.02 -1.35 11.62
C CYS A 51 -3.45 -0.65 12.86
N GLN A 52 -4.27 0.01 13.67
CA GLN A 52 -3.86 0.73 14.89
C GLN A 52 -2.67 1.69 14.68
N GLY A 53 -2.51 2.22 13.46
CA GLY A 53 -1.43 3.12 13.09
C GLY A 53 -1.73 4.53 13.56
N LYS A 54 -0.77 5.21 14.21
CA LYS A 54 -0.92 6.63 14.55
C LYS A 54 -1.04 7.44 13.26
N LYS A 55 -2.16 8.17 13.13
CA LYS A 55 -2.38 9.16 12.07
C LYS A 55 -1.25 10.19 12.09
N SER A 56 -0.37 10.16 11.09
CA SER A 56 0.72 11.14 10.98
C SER A 56 0.16 12.51 10.61
N THR A 57 0.14 13.43 11.57
CA THR A 57 -0.41 14.79 11.45
C THR A 57 0.45 15.73 10.60
N ASP A 58 1.74 15.43 10.42
CA ASP A 58 2.61 16.15 9.48
C ASP A 58 2.29 15.85 8.00
N GLY A 59 1.57 14.76 7.75
CA GLY A 59 1.19 14.33 6.41
C GLY A 59 0.32 15.33 5.64
N THR A 60 -0.47 16.16 6.32
CA THR A 60 -1.47 17.03 5.67
C THR A 60 -0.85 18.21 4.91
N LYS A 61 0.21 18.84 5.45
CA LYS A 61 0.90 19.94 4.77
C LYS A 61 1.70 19.43 3.57
N ASN A 62 2.40 18.32 3.74
CA ASN A 62 3.16 17.69 2.66
C ASN A 62 2.23 17.16 1.56
N ALA A 63 1.08 16.60 1.92
CA ALA A 63 0.05 16.17 0.97
C ALA A 63 -0.45 17.30 0.08
N LYS A 64 -0.78 18.47 0.65
CA LYS A 64 -1.21 19.62 -0.14
C LYS A 64 -0.09 20.13 -1.05
N ALA A 65 1.13 20.23 -0.54
CA ALA A 65 2.28 20.68 -1.32
C ALA A 65 2.63 19.70 -2.45
N PHE A 66 2.51 18.39 -2.20
CA PHE A 66 2.66 17.33 -3.19
C PHE A 66 1.64 17.46 -4.32
N ILE A 67 0.34 17.64 -4.00
CA ILE A 67 -0.71 17.76 -5.02
C ILE A 67 -0.45 18.95 -5.95
N GLU A 68 -0.08 20.11 -5.40
CA GLU A 68 0.21 21.30 -6.21
C GLU A 68 1.49 21.13 -7.06
N ALA A 69 2.52 20.49 -6.50
CA ALA A 69 3.73 20.16 -7.24
C ALA A 69 3.44 19.16 -8.37
N TYR A 70 2.61 18.15 -8.12
CA TYR A 70 2.19 17.16 -9.12
C TYR A 70 1.45 17.86 -10.26
N LYS A 71 0.44 18.70 -9.96
CA LYS A 71 -0.29 19.44 -10.99
C LYS A 71 0.66 20.30 -11.83
N SER A 72 1.60 21.00 -11.19
CA SER A 72 2.62 21.81 -11.87
C SER A 72 3.50 20.97 -12.81
N GLN A 73 3.90 19.77 -12.41
CA GLN A 73 4.63 18.85 -13.28
C GLN A 73 3.77 18.33 -14.44
N ALA A 74 2.51 17.96 -14.18
CA ALA A 74 1.58 17.48 -15.19
C ALA A 74 1.32 18.52 -16.30
N MET A 75 1.37 19.82 -15.97
CA MET A 75 1.23 20.90 -16.97
C MET A 75 2.29 20.85 -18.09
N LYS A 76 3.44 20.19 -17.88
CA LYS A 76 4.51 20.05 -18.87
C LYS A 76 4.19 19.05 -19.99
N TYR A 77 3.18 18.19 -19.79
CA TYR A 77 2.84 17.09 -20.69
C TYR A 77 1.51 17.36 -21.39
N SER A 78 1.49 18.29 -22.34
CA SER A 78 0.25 18.84 -22.92
C SER A 78 -0.72 17.81 -23.50
N ASP A 79 -0.21 16.69 -24.00
CA ASP A 79 -0.97 15.62 -24.65
C ASP A 79 -1.70 14.69 -23.66
N VAL A 80 -1.20 14.58 -22.43
CA VAL A 80 -1.81 13.74 -21.37
C VAL A 80 -2.21 14.54 -20.12
N ARG A 81 -1.94 15.85 -20.11
CA ARG A 81 -2.16 16.75 -18.97
C ARG A 81 -3.55 16.61 -18.38
N ASP A 82 -4.59 16.65 -19.21
CA ASP A 82 -5.96 16.69 -18.71
C ASP A 82 -6.33 15.36 -18.02
N ASN A 83 -5.79 14.24 -18.51
CA ASN A 83 -5.91 12.92 -17.85
C ASN A 83 -5.17 12.92 -16.50
N LEU A 84 -3.92 13.40 -16.46
CA LEU A 84 -3.11 13.47 -15.24
C LEU A 84 -3.75 14.37 -14.17
N ILE A 85 -4.26 15.53 -14.56
CA ILE A 85 -4.93 16.49 -13.68
C ILE A 85 -6.26 15.90 -13.17
N SER A 86 -7.05 15.29 -14.05
CA SER A 86 -8.30 14.64 -13.66
C SER A 86 -8.05 13.50 -12.66
N SER A 87 -7.02 12.68 -12.90
CA SER A 87 -6.66 11.56 -12.03
C SER A 87 -6.33 12.00 -10.59
N ILE A 88 -5.52 13.05 -10.41
CA ILE A 88 -5.20 13.53 -9.06
C ILE A 88 -6.34 14.31 -8.41
N GLN A 89 -7.26 14.89 -9.20
CA GLN A 89 -8.44 15.55 -8.67
C GLN A 89 -9.51 14.55 -8.22
N SER A 90 -9.69 13.45 -8.95
CA SER A 90 -10.67 12.41 -8.61
C SER A 90 -10.22 11.57 -7.41
N SER A 91 -8.92 11.32 -7.30
CA SER A 91 -8.35 10.43 -6.27
C SER A 91 -7.04 10.97 -5.69
N PRO A 92 -7.04 12.14 -5.01
CA PRO A 92 -5.82 12.72 -4.46
C PRO A 92 -5.18 11.84 -3.40
N GLU A 93 -5.97 11.17 -2.57
CA GLU A 93 -5.47 10.24 -1.55
C GLU A 93 -4.72 9.07 -2.19
N GLU A 94 -5.22 8.52 -3.29
CA GLU A 94 -4.56 7.43 -4.02
C GLU A 94 -3.15 7.84 -4.47
N LYS A 95 -3.01 9.05 -5.04
CA LYS A 95 -1.71 9.57 -5.49
C LYS A 95 -0.76 9.84 -4.33
N ILE A 96 -1.27 10.32 -3.19
CA ILE A 96 -0.47 10.51 -1.98
C ILE A 96 0.02 9.15 -1.46
N GLN A 97 -0.83 8.11 -1.49
CA GLN A 97 -0.41 6.78 -1.06
C GLN A 97 0.61 6.15 -2.00
N GLN A 98 0.42 6.30 -3.32
CA GLN A 98 1.41 5.88 -4.30
C GLN A 98 2.78 6.53 -4.01
N ALA A 99 2.80 7.83 -3.75
CA ALA A 99 4.02 8.55 -3.41
C ALA A 99 4.64 8.10 -2.07
N LYS A 100 3.83 7.74 -1.07
CA LYS A 100 4.36 7.17 0.18
C LYS A 100 4.90 5.75 0.00
N GLY A 101 4.26 4.95 -0.87
CA GLY A 101 4.69 3.60 -1.22
C GLY A 101 6.12 3.58 -1.75
N VAL A 102 6.47 4.54 -2.63
CA VAL A 102 7.84 4.74 -3.13
C VAL A 102 8.87 4.82 -1.99
N CYS A 103 8.55 5.52 -0.89
CA CYS A 103 9.46 5.59 0.25
C CYS A 103 9.64 4.25 0.97
N THR A 104 8.59 3.43 1.02
CA THR A 104 8.65 2.08 1.57
C THR A 104 9.50 1.18 0.69
N ASP A 105 9.30 1.25 -0.63
CA ASP A 105 10.03 0.43 -1.60
C ASP A 105 11.53 0.78 -1.63
N LEU A 106 11.85 2.07 -1.61
CA LEU A 106 13.23 2.54 -1.47
C LEU A 106 13.88 2.08 -0.16
N LYS A 107 13.13 2.07 0.96
CA LYS A 107 13.62 1.53 2.24
C LYS A 107 13.83 0.01 2.20
N ALA A 108 13.06 -0.70 1.38
CA ALA A 108 13.22 -2.13 1.14
C ALA A 108 14.40 -2.45 0.20
N GLY A 109 15.07 -1.44 -0.35
CA GLY A 109 16.25 -1.59 -1.20
C GLY A 109 15.95 -1.71 -2.69
N LEU A 110 14.70 -1.46 -3.11
CA LEU A 110 14.35 -1.36 -4.52
C LEU A 110 14.95 -0.08 -5.12
N SER A 111 15.42 -0.17 -6.36
CA SER A 111 15.84 0.98 -7.15
C SER A 111 14.65 1.76 -7.68
N MET A 112 14.86 3.03 -8.04
CA MET A 112 13.80 3.85 -8.61
C MET A 112 13.28 3.30 -9.95
N ASP A 113 14.14 2.64 -10.72
CA ASP A 113 13.78 2.04 -12.01
C ASP A 113 12.83 0.85 -11.79
N GLU A 114 13.12 -0.02 -10.81
CA GLU A 114 12.23 -1.14 -10.42
C GLU A 114 10.86 -0.62 -9.94
N ILE A 115 10.85 0.44 -9.13
CA ILE A 115 9.61 1.05 -8.63
C ILE A 115 8.79 1.67 -9.77
N GLU A 116 9.45 2.30 -10.75
CA GLU A 116 8.76 2.88 -11.90
C GLU A 116 8.19 1.80 -12.83
N GLU A 117 8.90 0.67 -13.01
CA GLU A 117 8.44 -0.47 -13.79
C GLU A 117 7.22 -1.15 -13.14
N ASP A 118 7.25 -1.41 -11.84
CA ASP A 118 6.14 -2.03 -11.10
C ASP A 118 4.85 -1.17 -11.10
N GLN A 119 5.01 0.16 -11.17
CA GLN A 119 3.89 1.09 -11.25
C GLN A 119 3.35 1.28 -12.68
N ALA A 120 4.14 0.94 -13.69
CA ALA A 120 3.78 1.09 -15.09
C ALA A 120 3.03 -0.17 -15.58
N ASP A 121 1.70 -0.14 -15.44
CA ASP A 121 0.77 -1.22 -15.86
C ASP A 121 1.08 -1.81 -17.25
N GLU A 122 1.28 -3.12 -17.41
CA GLU A 122 1.89 -3.80 -18.59
C GLU A 122 1.29 -3.42 -19.98
N ASN A 123 0.08 -2.86 -20.02
CA ASN A 123 -0.57 -2.29 -21.22
C ASN A 123 -0.34 -0.77 -21.40
N VAL A 124 0.84 -0.27 -21.02
CA VAL A 124 1.02 1.11 -20.54
C VAL A 124 0.59 2.22 -21.52
N GLU A 125 -0.55 2.86 -21.24
CA GLU A 125 -0.88 4.18 -21.79
C GLU A 125 0.18 5.19 -21.34
N ARG A 126 0.65 6.06 -22.24
CA ARG A 126 1.68 7.08 -21.98
C ARG A 126 1.42 7.91 -20.71
N ALA A 127 0.15 8.17 -20.39
CA ALA A 127 -0.26 8.85 -19.17
C ALA A 127 0.16 8.11 -17.90
N SER A 128 0.11 6.77 -17.88
CA SER A 128 0.48 5.95 -16.73
C SER A 128 1.99 6.03 -16.44
N ARG A 129 2.84 5.91 -17.47
CA ARG A 129 4.31 6.09 -17.32
C ARG A 129 4.66 7.48 -16.77
N ILE A 130 4.09 8.52 -17.37
CA ILE A 130 4.33 9.90 -16.93
C ILE A 130 3.84 10.10 -15.50
N ASN A 131 2.67 9.55 -15.15
CA ASN A 131 2.18 9.58 -13.78
C ASN A 131 3.18 8.94 -12.81
N ALA A 132 3.65 7.71 -13.08
CA ALA A 132 4.59 7.01 -12.22
C ALA A 132 5.87 7.84 -12.03
N SER A 133 6.44 8.34 -13.13
CA SER A 133 7.62 9.20 -13.10
C SER A 133 7.42 10.48 -12.27
N ILE A 134 6.29 11.18 -12.41
CA ILE A 134 5.99 12.39 -11.60
C ILE A 134 5.86 12.01 -10.11
N VAL A 135 5.12 10.94 -9.80
CA VAL A 135 4.88 10.49 -8.42
C VAL A 135 6.21 10.13 -7.75
N ASN A 136 7.02 9.29 -8.40
CA ASN A 136 8.30 8.81 -7.92
C ASN A 136 9.28 9.98 -7.64
N ASN A 137 9.37 10.93 -8.57
CA ASN A 137 10.22 12.12 -8.40
C ASN A 137 9.79 13.02 -7.24
N LEU A 138 8.49 13.11 -6.96
CA LEU A 138 7.97 13.96 -5.89
C LEU A 138 7.94 13.26 -4.53
N ALA A 139 7.85 11.93 -4.51
CA ALA A 139 7.80 11.11 -3.30
C ALA A 139 8.97 11.40 -2.35
N THR A 140 10.19 11.37 -2.87
CA THR A 140 11.42 11.59 -2.10
C THR A 140 11.44 12.95 -1.40
N LYS A 141 10.96 13.99 -2.10
CA LYS A 141 10.93 15.36 -1.60
C LYS A 141 9.88 15.58 -0.52
N TYR A 142 8.69 14.99 -0.65
CA TYR A 142 7.54 15.32 0.20
C TYR A 142 7.26 14.29 1.30
N PHE A 143 7.67 13.04 1.12
CA PHE A 143 7.28 11.95 2.03
C PHE A 143 8.44 11.12 2.56
N CYS A 144 9.59 11.05 1.86
CA CYS A 144 10.70 10.18 2.27
C CYS A 144 11.68 10.83 3.26
N GLN A 145 11.19 11.57 4.25
CA GLN A 145 12.03 12.36 5.17
C GLN A 145 12.96 11.51 6.06
N ASP A 146 12.65 10.23 6.26
CA ASP A 146 13.51 9.28 6.98
C ASP A 146 14.53 8.56 6.09
N VAL A 147 14.47 8.75 4.77
CA VAL A 147 15.50 8.25 3.86
C VAL A 147 16.60 9.31 3.83
N SER A 148 17.24 9.51 4.98
CA SER A 148 18.59 10.06 5.00
C SER A 148 19.41 9.14 4.12
N MET A 149 19.64 9.58 2.88
CA MET A 149 20.61 8.99 1.98
C MET A 149 21.95 9.00 2.71
N ASN A 150 22.30 7.88 3.32
CA ASN A 150 23.68 7.57 3.65
C ASN A 150 24.39 7.41 2.31
N ASN A 151 24.89 8.52 1.79
CA ASN A 151 26.04 8.52 0.88
C ASN A 151 27.30 8.25 1.70
#